data_AF-A0A377K930-F1
#
_entry.id   AF-A0A377K930-F1
#
_cell.length_a   1.000
_cell.length_b   1.000
_cell.length_c   1.000
_cell.angle_alpha   90.00
_cell.angle_beta   90.00
_cell.angle_gamma   90.00
#
_symmetry.space_group_name_H-M   'P 1'
#
loop_
_entity.id
_entity.type
_entity.pdbx_description
1 polymer ?
#
loop_
_entity_poly.entity_id
_entity_poly.type
_entity_poly.pdbx_seq_one_letter_code
_entity_poly.pdbx_strand_id
1 'polypeptide(L)'
;MPRLSVEWMNELSHWPNLNVLLTRQPRLPVRLHRPYLAANLSRKQLLEALRYHYALLRGCMSAEEFSLYLNTPGLQLAKLEGKNGEQFTLELTMMISMDKEGDSTILFRNSEGIPLAELTFTLCEYQGKRTMFIGGLQGAKWEIPHQEIQNATKACHGLFPKRLVMEAACLFAQRLQVEQIIAVSNETHIYRSLRYRDKEGQDPCRLQRVLGVGWRRM
;
A
#
# COMPACT_ATOMS: atom_id res chain seq x y z
N MET A 1 11.95 4.65 -23.65
CA MET A 1 10.61 4.59 -23.03
C MET A 1 9.64 3.60 -23.70
N PRO A 2 9.58 3.48 -25.04
CA PRO A 2 8.63 2.56 -25.69
C PRO A 2 8.87 1.09 -25.32
N ARG A 3 10.13 0.63 -25.33
CA ARG A 3 10.47 -0.78 -25.11
C ARG A 3 9.96 -1.36 -23.79
N LEU A 4 10.26 -0.74 -22.64
CA LEU A 4 9.82 -1.24 -21.34
C LEU A 4 8.28 -1.18 -21.17
N SER A 5 7.63 -0.22 -21.82
CA SER A 5 6.16 -0.13 -21.80
C SER A 5 5.53 -1.25 -22.63
N VAL A 6 6.07 -1.51 -23.82
CA VAL A 6 5.64 -2.63 -24.67
C VAL A 6 5.87 -3.96 -23.97
N GLU A 7 7.04 -4.12 -23.35
CA GLU A 7 7.36 -5.31 -22.54
C GLU A 7 6.34 -5.52 -21.42
N TRP A 8 6.03 -4.46 -20.65
CA TRP A 8 5.05 -4.52 -19.58
C TRP A 8 3.62 -4.84 -20.07
N MET A 9 3.18 -4.18 -21.14
CA MET A 9 1.85 -4.43 -21.71
C MET A 9 1.73 -5.83 -22.30
N ASN A 10 2.77 -6.31 -22.99
CA ASN A 10 2.82 -7.69 -23.50
C ASN A 10 2.78 -8.69 -22.34
N GLU A 11 3.46 -8.45 -21.23
CA GLU A 11 3.39 -9.33 -20.07
C GLU A 11 1.98 -9.35 -19.46
N LEU A 12 1.41 -8.17 -19.22
CA LEU A 12 0.06 -8.01 -18.69
C LEU A 12 -1.00 -8.72 -19.55
N SER A 13 -0.87 -8.70 -20.88
CA SER A 13 -1.85 -9.31 -21.79
C SER A 13 -1.96 -10.84 -21.62
N HIS A 14 -0.98 -11.49 -20.99
CA HIS A 14 -0.98 -12.92 -20.72
C HIS A 14 -1.47 -13.26 -19.30
N TRP A 15 -1.83 -12.27 -18.49
CA TRP A 15 -2.27 -12.51 -17.12
C TRP A 15 -3.73 -12.99 -17.09
N PRO A 16 -4.03 -14.13 -16.42
CA PRO A 16 -5.37 -14.72 -16.45
C PRO A 16 -6.43 -13.81 -15.82
N ASN A 17 -6.04 -13.00 -14.83
CA ASN A 17 -6.95 -12.11 -14.09
C ASN A 17 -6.87 -10.66 -14.58
N LEU A 18 -6.37 -10.41 -15.80
CA LEU A 18 -6.13 -9.05 -16.31
C LEU A 18 -7.38 -8.17 -16.23
N ASN A 19 -8.54 -8.65 -16.67
CA ASN A 19 -9.78 -7.86 -16.68
C ASN A 19 -10.22 -7.44 -15.27
N VAL A 20 -10.08 -8.32 -14.29
CA VAL A 20 -10.37 -8.03 -12.88
C VAL A 20 -9.38 -7.00 -12.35
N LEU A 21 -8.09 -7.21 -12.62
CA LEU A 21 -7.03 -6.31 -12.19
C LEU A 21 -7.16 -4.90 -12.81
N LEU A 22 -7.53 -4.80 -14.09
CA LEU A 22 -7.72 -3.51 -14.76
C LEU A 22 -8.96 -2.75 -14.24
N THR A 23 -10.00 -3.46 -13.81
CA THR A 23 -11.14 -2.83 -13.12
C THR A 23 -10.70 -2.15 -11.83
N ARG A 24 -9.77 -2.76 -11.08
CA ARG A 24 -9.24 -2.19 -9.83
C ARG A 24 -8.12 -1.19 -10.02
N GLN A 25 -7.27 -1.39 -11.01
CA GLN A 25 -6.07 -0.60 -11.28
C GLN A 25 -6.02 -0.23 -12.76
N PRO A 26 -6.93 0.64 -13.24
CA PRO A 26 -7.04 0.98 -14.67
C PRO A 26 -5.79 1.66 -15.22
N ARG A 27 -4.95 2.22 -14.36
CA ARG A 27 -3.69 2.89 -14.72
C ARG A 27 -2.47 1.97 -14.68
N LEU A 28 -2.65 0.69 -14.39
CA LEU A 28 -1.57 -0.30 -14.36
C LEU A 28 -0.81 -0.41 -15.71
N PRO A 29 -1.46 -0.43 -16.89
CA PRO A 29 -0.74 -0.52 -18.16
C PRO A 29 0.18 0.68 -18.43
N VAL A 30 -0.24 1.86 -17.97
CA VAL A 30 0.48 3.13 -18.16
C VAL A 30 1.32 3.53 -16.95
N ARG A 31 1.50 2.63 -15.95
CA ARG A 31 2.18 2.94 -14.68
C ARG A 31 3.59 3.47 -14.90
N LEU A 32 4.33 2.89 -15.85
CA LEU A 32 5.70 3.28 -16.20
C LEU A 32 5.80 4.66 -16.86
N HIS A 33 4.70 5.26 -17.30
CA HIS A 33 4.71 6.57 -18.00
C HIS A 33 4.66 7.75 -17.02
N ARG A 34 4.49 7.48 -15.72
CA ARG A 34 4.38 8.50 -14.68
C ARG A 34 5.26 8.18 -13.48
N PRO A 35 5.71 9.17 -12.69
CA PRO A 35 6.39 8.90 -11.43
C PRO A 35 5.52 8.01 -10.52
N TYR A 36 6.12 6.94 -9.96
CA TYR A 36 5.49 5.97 -9.07
C TYR A 36 6.55 5.38 -8.11
N LEU A 37 6.16 5.03 -6.88
CA LEU A 37 7.01 4.63 -5.74
C LEU A 37 7.95 5.71 -5.22
N ALA A 38 9.02 5.98 -5.94
CA ALA A 38 10.05 6.92 -5.51
C ALA A 38 10.71 7.57 -6.71
N ALA A 39 11.05 8.86 -6.58
CA ALA A 39 11.57 9.66 -7.69
C ALA A 39 12.98 9.23 -8.14
N ASN A 40 13.73 8.55 -7.27
CA ASN A 40 15.11 8.10 -7.50
C ASN A 40 15.20 6.69 -8.12
N LEU A 41 14.08 6.00 -8.34
CA LEU A 41 14.09 4.68 -8.99
C LEU A 41 14.04 4.82 -10.52
N SER A 42 14.94 4.09 -11.19
CA SER A 42 14.91 3.98 -12.65
C SER A 42 13.66 3.25 -13.14
N ARG A 43 13.25 3.49 -14.39
CA ARG A 43 12.10 2.81 -15.00
C ARG A 43 12.24 1.29 -15.02
N LYS A 44 13.46 0.79 -15.17
CA LYS A 44 13.74 -0.64 -15.09
C LYS A 44 13.47 -1.17 -13.68
N GLN A 45 13.97 -0.50 -12.65
CA GLN A 45 13.68 -0.87 -11.25
C GLN A 45 12.19 -0.83 -10.92
N LEU A 46 11.43 0.14 -11.45
CA LEU A 46 9.99 0.19 -11.27
C LEU A 46 9.26 -0.99 -11.93
N LEU A 47 9.66 -1.40 -13.13
CA LEU A 47 9.10 -2.58 -13.79
C LEU A 47 9.43 -3.86 -13.02
N GLU A 48 10.67 -4.02 -12.58
CA GLU A 48 11.06 -5.17 -11.74
C GLU A 48 10.31 -5.18 -10.40
N ALA A 49 10.07 -4.02 -9.78
CA ALA A 49 9.26 -3.92 -8.57
C ALA A 49 7.81 -4.38 -8.81
N LEU A 50 7.18 -3.97 -9.93
CA LEU A 50 5.83 -4.43 -10.29
C LEU A 50 5.79 -5.95 -10.46
N ARG A 51 6.72 -6.51 -11.26
CA ARG A 51 6.83 -7.96 -11.48
C ARG A 51 6.99 -8.71 -10.17
N TYR A 52 7.96 -8.28 -9.36
CA TYR A 52 8.26 -8.89 -8.08
C TYR A 52 7.05 -8.85 -7.15
N HIS A 53 6.35 -7.72 -7.08
CA HIS A 53 5.19 -7.56 -6.21
C HIS A 53 4.12 -8.59 -6.47
N TYR A 54 3.67 -8.71 -7.73
CA TYR A 54 2.62 -9.66 -8.08
C TYR A 54 3.09 -11.10 -8.05
N ALA A 55 4.34 -11.38 -8.46
CA ALA A 55 4.92 -12.72 -8.39
C ALA A 55 5.01 -13.23 -6.95
N LEU A 56 5.45 -12.38 -6.01
CA LEU A 56 5.55 -12.74 -4.60
C LEU A 56 4.18 -12.99 -3.98
N LEU A 57 3.20 -12.10 -4.20
CA LEU A 57 1.84 -12.31 -3.67
C LEU A 57 1.22 -13.60 -4.22
N ARG A 58 1.33 -13.84 -5.54
CA ARG A 58 0.82 -15.06 -6.16
C ARG A 58 1.52 -16.33 -5.67
N GLY A 59 2.81 -16.25 -5.33
CA GLY A 59 3.58 -17.38 -4.82
C GLY A 59 3.31 -17.70 -3.35
N CYS A 60 2.88 -16.71 -2.55
CA CYS A 60 2.65 -16.87 -1.11
C CYS A 60 1.18 -17.08 -0.73
N MET A 61 0.24 -16.68 -1.59
CA MET A 61 -1.20 -16.82 -1.37
C MET A 61 -1.76 -18.07 -2.05
N SER A 62 -2.84 -18.61 -1.49
CA SER A 62 -3.68 -19.56 -2.21
C SER A 62 -4.34 -18.89 -3.43
N ALA A 63 -4.84 -19.70 -4.37
CA ALA A 63 -5.57 -19.18 -5.52
C ALA A 63 -6.82 -18.39 -5.10
N GLU A 64 -7.48 -18.80 -4.02
CA GLU A 64 -8.65 -18.12 -3.46
C GLU A 64 -8.26 -16.78 -2.82
N GLU A 65 -7.23 -16.76 -1.98
CA GLU A 65 -6.73 -15.53 -1.34
C GLU A 65 -6.29 -14.49 -2.38
N PHE A 66 -5.56 -14.93 -3.41
CA PHE A 66 -5.13 -14.06 -4.50
C PHE A 66 -6.32 -13.54 -5.31
N SER A 67 -7.33 -14.39 -5.57
CA SER A 67 -8.57 -13.97 -6.21
C SER A 67 -9.34 -12.93 -5.39
N LEU A 68 -9.47 -13.13 -4.07
CA LEU A 68 -10.11 -12.16 -3.16
C LEU A 68 -9.35 -10.83 -3.12
N TYR A 69 -8.03 -10.86 -3.05
CA TYR A 69 -7.17 -9.67 -3.09
C TYR A 69 -7.40 -8.83 -4.35
N LEU A 70 -7.57 -9.48 -5.51
CA LEU A 70 -7.82 -8.79 -6.78
C LEU A 70 -9.27 -8.24 -6.89
N ASN A 71 -10.19 -8.66 -6.03
CA ASN A 71 -11.61 -8.29 -6.08
C ASN A 71 -12.02 -7.32 -4.96
N THR A 72 -13.25 -6.81 -5.02
CA THR A 72 -13.86 -5.94 -3.97
C THR A 72 -14.58 -6.80 -2.94
N PRO A 73 -14.40 -6.56 -1.63
CA PRO A 73 -13.66 -5.45 -1.00
C PRO A 73 -12.12 -5.61 -1.01
N GLY A 74 -11.63 -6.84 -1.07
CA GLY A 74 -10.22 -7.22 -1.00
C GLY A 74 -10.08 -8.50 -0.17
N LEU A 75 -8.85 -8.89 0.14
CA LEU A 75 -8.57 -10.01 1.03
C LEU A 75 -8.66 -9.53 2.49
N GLN A 76 -9.58 -10.09 3.28
CA GLN A 76 -9.63 -9.79 4.71
C GLN A 76 -8.45 -10.46 5.43
N LEU A 77 -7.62 -9.65 6.08
CA LEU A 77 -6.47 -10.12 6.86
C LEU A 77 -6.85 -10.46 8.30
N ALA A 78 -7.74 -9.67 8.91
CA ALA A 78 -8.18 -9.89 10.28
C ALA A 78 -9.51 -9.18 10.57
N LYS A 79 -10.21 -9.68 11.59
CA LYS A 79 -11.26 -8.95 12.32
C LYS A 79 -10.73 -8.65 13.72
N LEU A 80 -10.97 -7.44 14.19
CA LEU A 80 -10.60 -7.00 15.53
C LEU A 80 -11.87 -6.63 16.30
N GLU A 81 -11.91 -7.02 17.56
CA GLU A 81 -12.96 -6.62 18.49
C GLU A 81 -12.40 -5.61 19.48
N GLY A 82 -13.08 -4.48 19.62
CA GLY A 82 -12.78 -3.43 20.58
C GLY A 82 -13.24 -3.80 21.98
N LYS A 83 -12.83 -3.00 22.97
CA LYS A 83 -13.09 -3.27 24.39
C LYS A 83 -14.56 -3.46 24.77
N ASN A 84 -15.51 -2.91 24.01
CA ASN A 84 -16.95 -3.03 24.26
C ASN A 84 -17.69 -3.80 23.14
N GLY A 85 -16.97 -4.60 22.35
CA GLY A 85 -17.56 -5.37 21.26
C GLY A 85 -17.62 -4.64 19.91
N GLU A 86 -17.03 -3.44 19.80
CA GLU A 86 -16.94 -2.71 18.52
C GLU A 86 -16.16 -3.54 17.49
N GLN A 87 -16.66 -3.66 16.27
CA GLN A 87 -16.05 -4.52 15.24
C GLN A 87 -15.25 -3.69 14.24
N PHE A 88 -14.05 -4.17 13.92
CA PHE A 88 -13.17 -3.58 12.92
C PHE A 88 -12.60 -4.63 11.96
N THR A 89 -12.24 -4.20 10.76
CA THR A 89 -11.59 -5.06 9.76
C THR A 89 -10.25 -4.52 9.33
N LEU A 90 -9.31 -5.44 9.07
CA LEU A 90 -8.09 -5.20 8.33
C LEU A 90 -8.19 -5.92 7.00
N GLU A 91 -7.98 -5.20 5.90
CA GLU A 91 -8.14 -5.70 4.54
C GLU A 91 -6.88 -5.39 3.72
N LEU A 92 -6.38 -6.37 2.97
CA LEU A 92 -5.41 -6.16 1.91
C LEU A 92 -6.15 -5.94 0.59
N THR A 93 -5.97 -4.76 0.03
CA THR A 93 -6.68 -4.32 -1.18
C THR A 93 -5.79 -3.46 -2.07
N MET A 94 -6.38 -2.91 -3.13
CA MET A 94 -5.72 -1.98 -4.04
C MET A 94 -6.53 -0.69 -4.11
N MET A 95 -5.87 0.46 -3.97
CA MET A 95 -6.54 1.76 -4.01
C MET A 95 -6.04 2.61 -5.18
N ILE A 96 -6.97 3.04 -6.04
CA ILE A 96 -6.65 3.91 -7.20
C ILE A 96 -6.14 5.28 -6.73
N SER A 97 -6.64 5.79 -5.59
CA SER A 97 -6.16 7.04 -5.01
C SER A 97 -4.69 6.99 -4.59
N MET A 98 -4.17 5.79 -4.33
CA MET A 98 -2.83 5.53 -3.81
C MET A 98 -1.89 4.88 -4.84
N ASP A 99 -2.33 4.81 -6.10
CA ASP A 99 -1.61 4.15 -7.20
C ASP A 99 -0.24 4.79 -7.54
N LYS A 100 0.09 5.93 -6.94
CA LYS A 100 1.41 6.58 -7.01
C LYS A 100 2.34 6.14 -5.89
N GLU A 101 1.78 5.78 -4.75
CA GLU A 101 2.47 5.48 -3.49
C GLU A 101 2.76 3.97 -3.36
N GLY A 102 2.03 3.11 -4.07
CA GLY A 102 2.33 1.68 -4.16
C GLY A 102 1.26 0.89 -4.90
N ASP A 103 1.30 -0.44 -4.78
CA ASP A 103 0.39 -1.36 -5.48
C ASP A 103 -0.63 -2.01 -4.56
N SER A 104 -0.26 -2.24 -3.30
CA SER A 104 -1.11 -2.84 -2.28
C SER A 104 -1.37 -1.87 -1.15
N THR A 105 -2.51 -2.00 -0.50
CA THR A 105 -2.88 -1.18 0.66
C THR A 105 -3.49 -2.06 1.74
N ILE A 106 -2.97 -1.96 2.96
CA ILE A 106 -3.65 -2.48 4.16
C ILE A 106 -4.57 -1.38 4.66
N LEU A 107 -5.85 -1.69 4.77
CA LEU A 107 -6.91 -0.76 5.10
C LEU A 107 -7.59 -1.19 6.39
N PHE A 108 -7.75 -0.24 7.31
CA PHE A 108 -8.44 -0.45 8.58
C PHE A 108 -9.79 0.26 8.55
N ARG A 109 -10.88 -0.47 8.79
CA ARG A 109 -12.26 0.05 8.78
C ARG A 109 -13.01 -0.27 10.05
N ASN A 110 -13.98 0.57 10.40
CA ASN A 110 -15.01 0.24 11.40
C ASN A 110 -16.11 -0.65 10.78
N SER A 111 -17.09 -1.04 11.60
CA SER A 111 -18.23 -1.87 11.21
C SER A 111 -19.12 -1.27 10.12
N GLU A 112 -19.11 0.05 9.96
CA GLU A 112 -19.84 0.76 8.91
C GLU A 112 -19.05 0.82 7.58
N GLY A 113 -17.85 0.23 7.55
CA GLY A 113 -16.97 0.27 6.40
C GLY A 113 -16.23 1.60 6.24
N ILE A 114 -16.26 2.50 7.23
CA ILE A 114 -15.54 3.78 7.18
C ILE A 114 -14.04 3.53 7.29
N PRO A 115 -13.20 4.00 6.34
CA PRO A 115 -11.76 3.85 6.40
C PRO A 115 -11.14 4.80 7.44
N LEU A 116 -10.49 4.22 8.45
CA LEU A 116 -9.91 4.94 9.59
C LEU A 116 -8.39 5.14 9.46
N ALA A 117 -7.70 4.26 8.75
CA ALA A 117 -6.30 4.39 8.39
C ALA A 117 -5.94 3.45 7.23
N GLU A 118 -4.88 3.80 6.51
CA GLU A 118 -4.38 3.04 5.38
C GLU A 118 -2.86 3.09 5.28
N LEU A 119 -2.26 1.99 4.85
CA LEU A 119 -0.84 1.88 4.58
C LEU A 119 -0.63 1.27 3.19
N THR A 120 -0.06 2.05 2.28
CA THR A 120 0.20 1.64 0.90
C THR A 120 1.67 1.28 0.71
N PHE A 121 1.90 0.13 0.09
CA PHE A 121 3.23 -0.42 -0.12
C PHE A 121 3.37 -1.18 -1.45
N THR A 122 4.62 -1.44 -1.80
CA THR A 122 5.02 -2.35 -2.88
C THR A 122 6.08 -3.30 -2.36
N LEU A 123 6.05 -4.54 -2.86
CA LEU A 123 7.05 -5.56 -2.53
C LEU A 123 8.05 -5.60 -3.68
N CYS A 124 9.33 -5.53 -3.37
CA CYS A 124 10.38 -5.53 -4.38
C CYS A 124 11.66 -6.15 -3.84
N GLU A 125 12.60 -6.40 -4.73
CA GLU A 125 13.99 -6.60 -4.34
C GLU A 125 14.69 -5.24 -4.29
N TYR A 126 15.34 -4.94 -3.16
CA TYR A 126 16.14 -3.72 -3.01
C TYR A 126 17.41 -4.06 -2.25
N GLN A 127 18.57 -3.68 -2.81
CA GLN A 127 19.89 -4.01 -2.26
C GLN A 127 20.07 -5.51 -1.94
N GLY A 128 19.56 -6.39 -2.81
CA GLY A 128 19.64 -7.85 -2.66
C GLY A 128 18.77 -8.44 -1.56
N LYS A 129 17.79 -7.68 -1.04
CA LYS A 129 16.87 -8.14 0.02
C LYS A 129 15.42 -8.02 -0.41
N ARG A 130 14.60 -8.99 0.01
CA ARG A 130 13.13 -8.88 -0.08
C ARG A 130 12.68 -7.71 0.78
N THR A 131 12.05 -6.73 0.13
CA THR A 131 11.76 -5.43 0.73
C THR A 131 10.29 -5.10 0.58
N MET A 132 9.68 -4.61 1.67
CA MET A 132 8.40 -3.90 1.60
C MET A 132 8.70 -2.40 1.61
N PHE A 133 8.35 -1.75 0.51
CA PHE A 133 8.53 -0.31 0.33
C PHE A 133 7.20 0.40 0.63
N ILE A 134 7.15 1.16 1.72
CA ILE A 134 5.97 1.94 2.14
C ILE A 134 6.04 3.32 1.49
N GLY A 135 5.12 3.59 0.56
CA GLY A 135 4.99 4.91 -0.05
C GLY A 135 3.91 5.80 0.55
N GLY A 136 3.04 5.25 1.40
CA GLY A 136 1.95 6.01 2.03
C GLY A 136 1.51 5.45 3.38
N LEU A 137 1.30 6.34 4.36
CA LEU A 137 0.63 6.03 5.64
C LEU A 137 -0.34 7.16 5.99
N GLN A 138 -1.62 6.95 5.70
CA GLN A 138 -2.66 7.97 5.84
C GLN A 138 -3.67 7.56 6.92
N GLY A 139 -4.32 8.58 7.50
CA GLY A 139 -5.38 8.38 8.48
C GLY A 139 -6.72 8.48 7.79
N ALA A 140 -7.81 8.52 8.56
CA ALA A 140 -9.13 8.82 8.03
C ALA A 140 -9.09 10.13 7.21
N LYS A 141 -9.88 10.18 6.14
CA LYS A 141 -10.02 11.39 5.31
C LYS A 141 -10.58 12.55 6.13
N TRP A 142 -10.34 13.77 5.66
CA TRP A 142 -10.81 14.99 6.33
C TRP A 142 -12.34 15.05 6.49
N GLU A 143 -13.08 14.37 5.62
CA GLU A 143 -14.55 14.23 5.67
C GLU A 143 -15.02 13.39 6.86
N ILE A 144 -14.16 12.51 7.39
CA ILE A 144 -14.53 11.61 8.47
C ILE A 144 -14.50 12.39 9.79
N PRO A 145 -15.61 12.37 10.56
CA PRO A 145 -15.65 13.06 11.85
C PRO A 145 -14.51 12.61 12.75
N HIS A 146 -13.85 13.56 13.39
CA HIS A 146 -12.75 13.25 14.31
C HIS A 146 -13.19 12.31 15.46
N GLN A 147 -14.48 12.32 15.79
CA GLN A 147 -15.09 11.42 16.76
C GLN A 147 -14.93 9.94 16.38
N GLU A 148 -15.00 9.58 15.10
CA GLU A 148 -14.80 8.20 14.64
C GLU A 148 -13.39 7.70 14.97
N ILE A 149 -12.39 8.55 14.74
CA ILE A 149 -10.98 8.24 15.05
C ILE A 149 -10.79 8.10 16.56
N GLN A 150 -11.40 8.98 17.35
CA GLN A 150 -11.33 8.91 18.82
C GLN A 150 -12.03 7.68 19.37
N ASN A 151 -13.20 7.33 18.85
CA ASN A 151 -13.96 6.14 19.23
C ASN A 151 -13.15 4.89 18.93
N ALA A 152 -12.62 4.76 17.72
CA ALA A 152 -11.77 3.64 17.34
C ALA A 152 -10.52 3.53 18.23
N THR A 153 -9.88 4.66 18.53
CA THR A 153 -8.70 4.68 19.43
C THR A 153 -9.07 4.22 20.84
N LYS A 154 -10.20 4.69 21.39
CA LYS A 154 -10.70 4.27 22.71
C LYS A 154 -11.10 2.80 22.74
N ALA A 155 -11.69 2.30 21.65
CA ALA A 155 -12.09 0.90 21.50
C ALA A 155 -10.86 -0.02 21.40
N CYS A 156 -9.81 0.43 20.71
CA CYS A 156 -8.54 -0.28 20.53
C CYS A 156 -7.53 -0.02 21.66
N HIS A 157 -8.00 0.14 22.91
CA HIS A 157 -7.15 0.32 24.11
C HIS A 157 -6.11 1.46 24.01
N GLY A 158 -6.43 2.53 23.29
CA GLY A 158 -5.52 3.67 23.09
C GLY A 158 -4.59 3.54 21.87
N LEU A 159 -4.64 2.44 21.12
CA LEU A 159 -3.89 2.28 19.88
C LEU A 159 -4.54 3.10 18.76
N PHE A 160 -3.77 4.06 18.22
CA PHE A 160 -4.23 4.91 17.13
C PHE A 160 -4.36 4.10 15.83
N PRO A 161 -5.38 4.33 14.97
CA PRO A 161 -5.60 3.58 13.72
C PRO A 161 -4.36 3.41 12.83
N LYS A 162 -3.51 4.44 12.71
CA LYS A 162 -2.26 4.36 11.94
C LYS A 162 -1.26 3.33 12.50
N ARG A 163 -1.24 3.14 13.82
CA ARG A 163 -0.40 2.12 14.45
C ARG A 163 -0.90 0.73 14.13
N LEU A 164 -2.22 0.52 14.10
CA LEU A 164 -2.83 -0.77 13.76
C LEU A 164 -2.47 -1.23 12.34
N VAL A 165 -2.61 -0.35 11.33
CA VAL A 165 -2.20 -0.70 9.95
C VAL A 165 -0.69 -0.92 9.81
N MET A 166 0.12 -0.21 10.61
CA MET A 166 1.57 -0.41 10.62
C MET A 166 1.95 -1.77 11.22
N GLU A 167 1.32 -2.17 12.33
CA GLU A 167 1.56 -3.48 12.94
C GLU A 167 1.07 -4.60 12.02
N ALA A 168 -0.10 -4.43 11.40
CA ALA A 168 -0.62 -5.35 10.39
C ALA A 168 0.35 -5.48 9.20
N ALA A 169 0.94 -4.38 8.73
CA ALA A 169 1.95 -4.41 7.68
C ALA A 169 3.23 -5.14 8.12
N CYS A 170 3.69 -4.95 9.35
CA CYS A 170 4.85 -5.67 9.88
C CYS A 170 4.60 -7.18 9.98
N LEU A 171 3.44 -7.60 10.48
CA LEU A 171 3.05 -9.01 10.55
C LEU A 171 2.89 -9.61 9.15
N PHE A 172 2.30 -8.87 8.21
CA PHE A 172 2.18 -9.28 6.82
C PHE A 172 3.56 -9.43 6.17
N ALA A 173 4.47 -8.48 6.39
CA ALA A 173 5.85 -8.52 5.92
C ALA A 173 6.59 -9.75 6.46
N GLN A 174 6.45 -10.05 7.76
CA GLN A 174 7.03 -11.24 8.38
C GLN A 174 6.49 -12.53 7.74
N ARG A 175 5.18 -12.62 7.50
CA ARG A 175 4.55 -13.78 6.84
C ARG A 175 5.07 -14.00 5.42
N LEU A 176 5.44 -12.93 4.74
CA LEU A 176 6.07 -12.93 3.42
C LEU A 176 7.60 -13.01 3.48
N GLN A 177 8.21 -13.24 4.65
CA GLN A 177 9.66 -13.32 4.83
C GLN A 177 10.40 -12.08 4.29
N VAL A 178 9.77 -10.91 4.40
CA VAL A 178 10.39 -9.63 4.05
C VAL A 178 11.52 -9.36 5.05
N GLU A 179 12.70 -9.06 4.52
CA GLU A 179 13.93 -8.88 5.30
C GLU A 179 14.14 -7.43 5.74
N GLN A 180 13.53 -6.49 5.02
CA GLN A 180 13.55 -5.08 5.38
C GLN A 180 12.29 -4.38 4.94
N ILE A 181 11.91 -3.36 5.71
CA ILE A 181 10.83 -2.47 5.33
C ILE A 181 11.39 -1.05 5.28
N ILE A 182 11.14 -0.35 4.17
CA ILE A 182 11.68 0.98 3.89
C ILE A 182 10.50 1.91 3.68
N ALA A 183 10.55 3.09 4.28
CA ALA A 183 9.55 4.13 4.05
C ALA A 183 10.15 5.27 3.24
N VAL A 184 9.38 5.80 2.30
CA VAL A 184 9.76 6.99 1.53
C VAL A 184 9.98 8.17 2.48
N SER A 185 11.14 8.82 2.38
CA SER A 185 11.42 10.06 3.09
C SER A 185 10.75 11.25 2.38
N ASN A 186 10.48 12.34 3.09
CA ASN A 186 9.89 13.56 2.48
C ASN A 186 10.74 14.10 1.31
N GLU A 187 12.04 13.77 1.25
CA GLU A 187 12.95 14.19 0.17
C GLU A 187 12.74 13.39 -1.13
N THR A 188 12.37 12.11 -1.02
CA THR A 188 12.20 11.19 -2.16
C THR A 188 10.72 10.94 -2.52
N HIS A 189 9.80 11.61 -1.81
CA HIS A 189 8.36 11.48 -1.99
C HIS A 189 7.90 11.83 -3.40
N ILE A 190 6.98 11.02 -3.95
CA ILE A 190 6.67 11.03 -5.38
C ILE A 190 6.08 12.35 -5.89
N TYR A 191 5.43 13.10 -5.00
CA TYR A 191 4.88 14.43 -5.28
C TYR A 191 5.96 15.51 -5.49
N ARG A 192 7.23 15.25 -5.16
CA ARG A 192 8.35 16.18 -5.44
C ARG A 192 9.01 15.95 -6.81
N SER A 193 8.56 14.94 -7.58
CA SER A 193 9.03 14.76 -8.95
C SER A 193 8.70 15.99 -9.81
N LEU A 194 9.57 16.31 -10.79
CA LEU A 194 9.44 17.49 -11.65
C LEU A 194 8.05 17.65 -12.29
N ARG A 195 7.34 16.54 -12.51
CA ARG A 195 6.00 16.50 -13.09
C ARG A 195 4.88 16.98 -12.15
N TYR A 196 5.12 17.03 -10.84
CA TYR A 196 4.10 17.31 -9.83
C TYR A 196 4.43 18.50 -8.91
N ARG A 197 5.49 19.27 -9.24
CA ARG A 197 5.99 20.40 -8.47
C ARG A 197 4.96 21.51 -8.19
N ASP A 198 3.91 21.63 -9.00
CA ASP A 198 2.91 22.71 -8.88
C ASP A 198 1.77 22.39 -7.90
N LYS A 199 1.89 21.35 -7.06
CA LYS A 199 0.91 21.00 -6.02
C LYS A 199 1.50 21.07 -4.61
N GLU A 200 2.05 22.24 -4.26
CA GLU A 200 2.41 22.56 -2.88
C GLU A 200 1.14 22.76 -2.05
N GLY A 201 0.79 21.81 -1.19
CA GLY A 201 -0.35 21.97 -0.28
C GLY A 201 -0.82 20.73 0.49
N GLN A 202 -0.40 19.52 0.14
CA GLN A 202 -0.78 18.31 0.89
C GLN A 202 0.44 17.43 1.09
N ASP A 203 1.13 17.64 2.22
CA ASP A 203 2.28 16.85 2.66
C ASP A 203 1.77 15.77 3.64
N PRO A 204 1.54 14.50 3.23
CA PRO A 204 0.83 13.52 4.06
C PRO A 204 1.76 12.71 4.98
N CYS A 205 3.07 12.76 4.76
CA CYS A 205 4.04 11.90 5.43
C CYS A 205 4.48 12.45 6.80
N ARG A 206 3.70 12.14 7.86
CA ARG A 206 4.16 12.16 9.26
C ARG A 206 4.37 10.72 9.77
N LEU A 207 5.32 10.00 9.17
CA LEU A 207 5.78 8.69 9.67
C LEU A 207 6.61 8.80 10.96
N GLN A 208 7.18 9.97 11.29
CA GLN A 208 8.16 10.10 12.38
C GLN A 208 7.60 9.92 13.81
N ARG A 209 6.29 10.09 14.06
CA ARG A 209 5.72 10.00 15.42
C ARG A 209 5.18 8.63 15.82
N VAL A 210 5.06 7.68 14.89
CA VAL A 210 4.45 6.36 15.14
C VAL A 210 5.51 5.25 15.35
N LEU A 211 6.79 5.55 15.05
CA LEU A 211 7.83 4.56 14.81
C LEU A 211 8.84 4.47 15.97
N GLY A 212 8.67 3.48 16.84
CA GLY A 212 9.61 3.11 17.91
C GLY A 212 10.51 1.91 17.58
N VAL A 213 10.86 1.67 16.31
CA VAL A 213 11.76 0.57 15.89
C VAL A 213 12.67 1.09 14.76
N GLY A 214 13.85 0.52 14.55
CA GLY A 214 14.88 1.04 13.62
C GLY A 214 14.51 0.93 12.13
N TRP A 215 13.95 1.98 11.55
CA TRP A 215 13.64 2.08 10.12
C TRP A 215 14.68 2.91 9.36
N ARG A 216 15.15 2.41 8.22
CA ARG A 216 16.05 3.16 7.33
C ARG A 216 15.25 3.99 6.33
N ARG A 217 15.65 5.25 6.16
CA ARG A 217 15.14 6.12 5.10
C ARG A 217 15.84 5.79 3.79
N MET A 218 15.10 5.92 2.70
CA MET A 218 15.69 6.06 1.36
C MET A 218 16.11 7.50 1.10
#